data_AF-A0A922ZRM5-F1
#
_entry.id   AF-A0A922ZRM5-F1
#
_cell.length_a   1.000
_cell.length_b   1.000
_cell.length_c   1.000
_cell.angle_alpha   90.00
_cell.angle_beta   90.00
_cell.angle_gamma   90.00
#
_symmetry.space_group_name_H-M   'P 1'
#
loop_
_entity.id
_entity.type
_entity.pdbx_description
1 polymer ?
#
loop_
_entity_poly.entity_id
_entity_poly.type
_entity_poly.pdbx_seq_one_letter_code
_entity_poly.pdbx_strand_id
1 'polypeptide(L)'
;MLFFVAAGLLVAIGGLFASLDAALGVVSRAELVDIASNRANPRRLQAVAADIGAHVNALNFLRIVAETIAAVLVTIGFATIIVEWWWVLLISAGIMIGVSFILVGSSPRSVGRAHPRAMLGTFDWLIRGVRLLTGPLADALVVIGNRVTPGRPSSASFSSEEQLLNMVDEATELDVLEEEDRELIHSIFEFNETIVREVMVPRTD
;
A
#
# COMPACT_ATOMS: atom_id res chain seq x y z
N MET A 1 31.38 7.19 12.02
CA MET A 1 31.01 5.82 11.56
C MET A 1 29.72 5.29 12.17
N LEU A 2 29.52 5.37 13.50
CA LEU A 2 28.29 4.88 14.16
C LEU A 2 26.98 5.41 13.54
N PHE A 3 26.94 6.71 13.20
CA PHE A 3 25.76 7.34 12.60
C PHE A 3 25.36 6.71 11.26
N PHE A 4 26.33 6.41 10.38
CA PHE A 4 26.05 5.79 9.09
C PHE A 4 25.56 4.34 9.21
N VAL A 5 26.11 3.58 10.18
CA VAL A 5 25.65 2.21 10.45
C VAL A 5 24.22 2.22 10.99
N ALA A 6 23.92 3.11 11.95
CA ALA A 6 22.58 3.26 12.49
C ALA A 6 21.57 3.72 11.41
N ALA A 7 21.95 4.66 10.54
CA ALA A 7 21.13 5.10 9.42
C ALA A 7 20.87 3.96 8.42
N GLY A 8 21.90 3.18 8.08
CA GLY A 8 21.76 2.03 7.19
C GLY A 8 20.79 0.97 7.74
N LEU A 9 20.86 0.68 9.05
CA LEU A 9 19.90 -0.22 9.71
C LEU A 9 18.47 0.33 9.65
N LEU A 10 18.27 1.63 9.90
CA LEU A 10 16.95 2.26 9.83
C LEU A 10 16.38 2.24 8.41
N VAL A 11 17.22 2.48 7.39
CA VAL A 11 16.84 2.36 5.98
C VAL A 11 16.42 0.93 5.63
N ALA A 12 17.16 -0.07 6.11
CA ALA A 12 16.81 -1.49 5.92
C ALA A 12 15.46 -1.84 6.56
N ILE A 13 15.22 -1.34 7.78
CA ILE A 13 13.93 -1.49 8.48
C ILE A 13 12.81 -0.78 7.71
N GLY A 14 13.06 0.44 7.21
CA GLY A 14 12.11 1.18 6.36
C GLY A 14 11.76 0.43 5.06
N GLY A 15 12.76 -0.22 4.45
CA GLY A 15 12.56 -1.10 3.29
C GLY A 15 11.68 -2.31 3.59
N LEU A 16 11.87 -2.94 4.75
CA LEU A 16 10.99 -4.02 5.21
C LEU A 16 9.54 -3.53 5.40
N PHE A 17 9.34 -2.34 5.97
CA PHE A 17 7.99 -1.78 6.08
C PHE A 17 7.37 -1.46 4.72
N ALA A 18 8.16 -0.94 3.77
CA ALA A 18 7.70 -0.71 2.40
C ALA A 18 7.32 -2.01 1.68
N SER A 19 8.05 -3.11 1.90
CA SER A 19 7.71 -4.41 1.30
C SER A 19 6.45 -5.01 1.90
N LEU A 20 6.25 -4.87 3.22
CA LEU A 20 5.04 -5.36 3.90
C LEU A 20 3.79 -4.56 3.52
N ASP A 21 3.91 -3.23 3.42
CA ASP A 21 2.88 -2.34 2.87
C ASP A 21 2.46 -2.78 1.46
N ALA A 22 3.44 -3.02 0.58
CA ALA A 22 3.17 -3.46 -0.79
C ALA A 22 2.55 -4.86 -0.86
N ALA A 23 2.95 -5.78 0.03
CA ALA A 23 2.36 -7.11 0.13
C ALA A 23 0.90 -7.06 0.61
N LEU A 24 0.59 -6.21 1.59
CA LEU A 24 -0.79 -6.01 2.05
C LEU A 24 -1.67 -5.35 0.98
N GLY A 25 -1.09 -4.51 0.12
CA GLY A 25 -1.81 -3.84 -0.96
C GLY A 25 -2.29 -4.76 -2.10
N VAL A 26 -1.78 -5.99 -2.20
CA VAL A 26 -2.15 -6.94 -3.28
C VAL A 26 -2.92 -8.17 -2.79
N VAL A 27 -3.12 -8.32 -1.47
CA VAL A 27 -3.78 -9.51 -0.89
C VAL A 27 -5.17 -9.16 -0.40
N SER A 28 -6.15 -10.00 -0.74
CA SER A 28 -7.53 -9.83 -0.27
C SER A 28 -7.71 -10.28 1.19
N ARG A 29 -8.78 -9.81 1.84
CA ARG A 29 -9.14 -10.26 3.20
C ARG A 29 -9.32 -11.78 3.27
N ALA A 30 -9.94 -12.39 2.26
CA ALA A 30 -10.16 -13.83 2.20
C ALA A 30 -8.82 -14.59 2.11
N GLU A 31 -7.90 -14.09 1.30
CA GLU A 31 -6.57 -14.68 1.14
C GLU A 31 -5.72 -14.54 2.41
N LEU A 32 -5.81 -13.43 3.16
CA LEU A 32 -5.17 -13.32 4.48
C LEU A 32 -5.69 -14.37 5.48
N VAL A 33 -6.99 -14.65 5.47
CA VAL A 33 -7.61 -15.67 6.32
C VAL A 33 -7.17 -17.08 5.91
N ASP A 34 -7.05 -17.33 4.61
CA ASP A 34 -6.50 -18.59 4.08
C ASP A 34 -5.04 -18.79 4.50
N ILE A 35 -4.18 -17.77 4.33
CA ILE A 35 -2.79 -17.81 4.82
C ILE A 35 -2.74 -18.05 6.33
N ALA A 36 -3.67 -17.48 7.10
CA ALA A 36 -3.75 -17.68 8.54
C ALA A 36 -4.04 -19.14 8.91
N SER A 37 -4.89 -19.83 8.14
CA SER A 37 -5.30 -21.22 8.41
C SER A 37 -4.12 -22.20 8.40
N ASN A 38 -3.09 -21.92 7.60
CA ASN A 38 -1.87 -22.73 7.46
C ASN A 38 -0.73 -22.32 8.43
N ARG A 39 -0.99 -21.46 9.41
CA ARG A 39 0.02 -20.96 10.36
C ARG A 39 -0.19 -21.48 11.77
N ALA A 40 0.92 -21.67 12.50
CA ALA A 40 0.89 -22.10 13.90
C ALA A 40 0.12 -21.15 14.84
N ASN A 41 -0.05 -19.88 14.44
CA ASN A 41 -0.85 -18.90 15.19
C ASN A 41 -1.76 -18.08 14.25
N PRO A 42 -2.95 -18.60 13.89
CA PRO A 42 -3.85 -17.96 12.94
C PRO A 42 -4.37 -16.59 13.42
N ARG A 43 -4.42 -16.38 14.74
CA ARG A 43 -5.02 -15.19 15.37
C ARG A 43 -4.35 -13.88 14.94
N ARG A 44 -3.06 -13.91 14.57
CA ARG A 44 -2.30 -12.70 14.20
C ARG A 44 -2.71 -12.18 12.83
N LEU A 45 -2.70 -13.06 11.82
CA LEU A 45 -3.12 -12.72 10.46
C LEU A 45 -4.64 -12.47 10.38
N GLN A 46 -5.45 -13.16 11.19
CA GLN A 46 -6.87 -12.85 11.32
C GLN A 46 -7.12 -11.44 11.88
N ALA A 47 -6.31 -10.98 12.85
CA ALA A 47 -6.39 -9.62 13.35
C ALA A 47 -5.94 -8.58 12.31
N VAL A 48 -4.95 -8.90 11.46
CA VAL A 48 -4.56 -8.05 10.32
C VAL A 48 -5.69 -7.98 9.29
N ALA A 49 -6.32 -9.12 8.98
CA ALA A 49 -7.46 -9.21 8.06
C ALA A 49 -8.73 -8.49 8.57
N ALA A 50 -8.85 -8.26 9.87
CA ALA A 50 -9.96 -7.50 10.44
C ALA A 50 -9.89 -6.01 10.11
N ASP A 51 -8.68 -5.45 9.99
CA ASP A 51 -8.47 -4.02 9.73
C ASP A 51 -7.12 -3.79 9.03
N ILE A 52 -7.09 -4.08 7.72
CA ILE A 52 -5.89 -3.99 6.87
C ILE A 52 -5.41 -2.53 6.79
N GLY A 53 -6.35 -1.59 6.62
CA GLY A 53 -6.06 -0.17 6.42
C GLY A 53 -5.26 0.43 7.57
N ALA A 54 -5.62 0.16 8.82
CA ALA A 54 -4.86 0.71 9.94
C ALA A 54 -3.50 0.02 10.16
N HIS A 55 -3.32 -1.24 9.74
CA HIS A 55 -1.98 -1.86 9.72
C HIS A 55 -1.08 -1.24 8.64
N VAL A 56 -1.63 -1.00 7.45
CA VAL A 56 -0.95 -0.28 6.36
C VAL A 56 -0.53 1.12 6.81
N ASN A 57 -1.43 1.87 7.46
CA ASN A 57 -1.11 3.20 7.98
C ASN A 57 -0.01 3.16 9.05
N ALA A 58 -0.04 2.18 9.97
CA ALA A 58 0.99 2.02 10.98
C ALA A 58 2.37 1.70 10.39
N LEU A 59 2.43 0.80 9.39
CA LEU A 59 3.66 0.48 8.67
C LEU A 59 4.22 1.70 7.94
N ASN A 60 3.37 2.45 7.24
CA ASN A 60 3.78 3.66 6.54
C ASN A 60 4.27 4.75 7.50
N PHE A 61 3.59 4.94 8.64
CA PHE A 61 4.05 5.87 9.67
C PHE A 61 5.44 5.50 10.19
N LEU A 62 5.63 4.23 10.58
CA LEU A 62 6.91 3.80 11.14
C LEU A 62 8.04 3.82 10.10
N ARG A 63 7.72 3.61 8.82
CA ARG A 63 8.64 3.84 7.70
C ARG A 63 9.10 5.29 7.66
N ILE A 64 8.17 6.25 7.68
CA ILE A 64 8.49 7.68 7.63
C ILE A 64 9.35 8.10 8.82
N VAL A 65 9.04 7.59 10.02
CA VAL A 65 9.86 7.83 11.23
C VAL A 65 11.27 7.30 11.04
N ALA A 66 11.43 6.06 10.56
CA ALA A 66 12.73 5.46 10.32
C ALA A 66 13.55 6.22 9.27
N GLU A 67 12.93 6.60 8.15
CA GLU A 67 13.54 7.40 7.08
C GLU A 67 13.98 8.79 7.58
N THR A 68 13.15 9.44 8.40
CA THR A 68 13.45 10.77 8.97
C THR A 68 14.63 10.70 9.93
N ILE A 69 14.66 9.72 10.82
CA ILE A 69 15.78 9.52 11.75
C ILE A 69 17.05 9.17 10.97
N ALA A 70 16.95 8.31 9.95
CA ALA A 70 18.09 7.98 9.08
C ALA A 70 18.64 9.24 8.38
N ALA A 71 17.78 10.10 7.84
CA ALA A 71 18.19 11.35 7.20
C ALA A 71 18.95 12.27 8.17
N VAL A 72 18.45 12.40 9.41
CA VAL A 72 19.12 13.19 10.45
C VAL A 72 20.49 12.59 10.79
N LEU A 73 20.58 11.27 10.96
CA LEU A 73 21.84 10.58 11.27
C LEU A 73 22.87 10.69 10.14
N VAL A 74 22.44 10.57 8.88
CA VAL A 74 23.31 10.79 7.70
C VAL A 74 23.83 12.22 7.69
N THR A 75 22.95 13.20 7.91
CA THR A 75 23.31 14.62 7.94
C THR A 75 24.33 14.92 9.05
N ILE A 76 24.09 14.42 10.27
CA ILE A 76 25.03 14.55 11.39
C ILE A 76 26.35 13.82 11.08
N GLY A 77 26.28 12.63 10.47
CA GLY A 77 27.46 11.88 10.06
C GLY A 77 28.35 12.67 9.11
N PHE A 78 27.78 13.31 8.09
CA PHE A 78 28.53 14.17 7.18
C PHE A 78 29.00 15.47 7.82
N ALA A 79 28.22 16.06 8.74
CA ALA A 79 28.64 17.25 9.48
C ALA A 79 29.89 17.03 10.34
N THR A 80 30.22 15.78 10.71
CA THR A 80 31.49 15.47 11.41
C THR A 80 32.71 15.37 10.49
N ILE A 81 32.53 15.33 9.18
CA ILE A 81 33.60 15.08 8.19
C ILE A 81 33.80 16.30 7.28
N ILE A 82 32.72 16.99 6.93
CA ILE A 82 32.69 18.11 5.99
C ILE A 82 32.50 19.41 6.78
N VAL A 83 33.34 20.41 6.50
CA VAL A 83 33.30 21.71 7.21
C VAL A 83 32.22 22.62 6.62
N GLU A 84 32.06 22.61 5.30
CA GLU A 84 31.10 23.44 4.58
C GLU A 84 29.66 22.89 4.72
N TRP A 85 28.82 23.63 5.45
CA TRP A 85 27.43 23.24 5.74
C TRP A 85 26.58 22.94 4.48
N TRP A 86 26.81 23.67 3.39
CA TRP A 86 26.05 23.49 2.16
C TRP A 86 26.39 22.17 1.45
N TRP A 87 27.66 21.72 1.52
CA TRP A 87 28.06 20.40 1.02
C TRP A 87 27.45 19.27 1.85
N VAL A 88 27.41 19.43 3.18
CA VAL A 88 26.73 18.48 4.08
C VAL A 88 25.28 18.30 3.64
N LEU A 89 24.56 19.40 3.40
CA LEU A 89 23.16 19.36 2.99
C LEU A 89 22.99 18.74 1.61
N LEU A 90 23.77 19.15 0.61
CA LEU A 90 23.66 18.63 -0.76
C LEU A 90 23.93 17.12 -0.83
N ILE A 91 24.99 16.64 -0.19
CA ILE A 91 25.36 15.23 -0.22
C ILE A 91 24.35 14.39 0.56
N SER A 92 23.94 14.84 1.75
CA SER A 92 22.97 14.12 2.58
C SER A 92 21.60 14.05 1.89
N ALA A 93 21.13 15.16 1.32
CA ALA A 93 19.89 15.21 0.56
C ALA A 93 19.96 14.32 -0.68
N GLY A 94 21.04 14.39 -1.46
CA GLY A 94 21.21 13.55 -2.66
C GLY A 94 21.19 12.05 -2.33
N ILE A 95 21.90 11.64 -1.27
CA ILE A 95 21.89 10.25 -0.81
C ILE A 95 20.50 9.83 -0.34
N MET A 96 19.84 10.63 0.50
CA MET A 96 18.53 10.28 1.01
C MET A 96 17.45 10.26 -0.07
N ILE A 97 17.52 11.15 -1.07
CA ILE A 97 16.65 11.11 -2.25
C ILE A 97 16.85 9.80 -3.01
N GLY A 98 18.11 9.39 -3.25
CA GLY A 98 18.41 8.12 -3.91
C GLY A 98 17.88 6.91 -3.12
N VAL A 99 18.08 6.91 -1.80
CA VAL A 99 17.56 5.87 -0.90
C VAL A 99 16.04 5.83 -0.94
N SER A 100 15.36 6.97 -0.77
CA SER A 100 13.89 7.04 -0.84
C SER A 100 13.37 6.63 -2.21
N PHE A 101 14.04 6.99 -3.30
CA PHE A 101 13.69 6.52 -4.65
C PHE A 101 13.79 5.00 -4.77
N ILE A 102 14.83 4.36 -4.23
CA ILE A 102 14.97 2.89 -4.25
C ILE A 102 13.89 2.22 -3.39
N LEU A 103 13.62 2.79 -2.21
CA LEU A 103 12.59 2.30 -1.28
C LEU A 103 11.18 2.41 -1.88
N VAL A 104 10.89 3.51 -2.58
CA VAL A 104 9.59 3.77 -3.19
C VAL A 104 9.44 3.06 -4.54
N GLY A 105 10.50 3.06 -5.35
CA GLY A 105 10.44 2.87 -6.80
C GLY A 105 10.47 1.43 -7.29
N SER A 106 11.24 0.50 -6.69
CA SER A 106 11.27 -0.86 -7.27
C SER A 106 11.81 -2.00 -6.42
N SER A 107 12.77 -1.85 -5.49
CA SER A 107 13.38 -3.05 -4.89
C SER A 107 12.53 -3.71 -3.79
N PRO A 108 12.17 -3.02 -2.69
CA PRO A 108 11.45 -3.68 -1.58
C PRO A 108 9.99 -3.92 -1.93
N ARG A 109 9.35 -2.97 -2.61
CA ARG A 109 7.94 -3.09 -3.01
C ARG A 109 7.72 -4.16 -4.07
N SER A 110 8.63 -4.32 -5.03
CA SER A 110 8.54 -5.41 -6.02
C SER A 110 8.61 -6.76 -5.33
N VAL A 111 9.56 -6.97 -4.40
CA VAL A 111 9.68 -8.22 -3.65
C VAL A 111 8.44 -8.49 -2.81
N GLY A 112 7.89 -7.47 -2.16
CA GLY A 112 6.63 -7.56 -1.41
C GLY A 112 5.45 -8.00 -2.28
N ARG A 113 5.30 -7.42 -3.48
CA ARG A 113 4.26 -7.78 -4.44
C ARG A 113 4.48 -9.14 -5.09
N ALA A 114 5.73 -9.53 -5.32
CA ALA A 114 6.07 -10.80 -5.94
C ALA A 114 5.93 -12.00 -4.99
N HIS A 115 6.15 -11.81 -3.67
CA HIS A 115 6.11 -12.89 -2.67
C HIS A 115 5.23 -12.57 -1.45
N PRO A 116 3.95 -12.18 -1.64
CA PRO A 116 3.11 -11.66 -0.56
C PRO A 116 2.86 -12.70 0.54
N ARG A 117 2.59 -13.96 0.19
CA ARG A 117 2.33 -15.04 1.16
C ARG A 117 3.52 -15.34 2.07
N ALA A 118 4.74 -15.34 1.52
CA ALA A 118 5.96 -15.58 2.28
C ALA A 118 6.30 -14.39 3.20
N MET A 119 6.20 -13.16 2.69
CA MET A 119 6.43 -11.92 3.44
C MET A 119 5.47 -11.77 4.62
N LEU A 120 4.16 -11.84 4.37
CA LEU A 120 3.13 -11.62 5.39
C LEU A 120 3.14 -12.70 6.45
N GLY A 121 3.44 -13.94 6.06
CA GLY A 121 3.51 -15.02 7.03
C GLY A 121 4.79 -14.98 7.86
N THR A 122 5.96 -14.64 7.30
CA THR A 122 7.23 -14.64 8.03
C THR A 122 7.34 -13.46 9.01
N PHE A 123 6.75 -12.32 8.64
CA PHE A 123 6.80 -11.09 9.43
C PHE A 123 5.47 -10.74 10.11
N ASP A 124 4.58 -11.72 10.29
CA ASP A 124 3.27 -11.57 10.95
C ASP A 124 3.39 -10.92 12.34
N TRP A 125 4.42 -11.34 13.10
CA TRP A 125 4.71 -10.84 14.44
C TRP A 125 5.17 -9.38 14.43
N LEU A 126 5.92 -8.98 13.40
CA LEU A 126 6.44 -7.62 13.24
C LEU A 126 5.30 -6.66 12.88
N ILE A 127 4.44 -7.03 11.92
CA ILE A 127 3.25 -6.23 11.54
C ILE A 127 2.39 -5.94 12.78
N ARG A 128 2.12 -6.98 13.59
CA ARG A 128 1.33 -6.84 14.82
C ARG A 128 2.08 -6.07 15.90
N GLY A 129 3.40 -6.28 16.04
CA GLY A 129 4.26 -5.55 16.97
C GLY A 129 4.28 -4.05 16.69
N VAL A 130 4.38 -3.67 15.41
CA VAL A 130 4.30 -2.27 14.95
C VAL A 130 2.93 -1.68 15.30
N ARG A 131 1.82 -2.38 15.04
CA ARG A 131 0.47 -1.93 15.44
C ARG A 131 0.36 -1.78 16.96
N LEU A 132 0.95 -2.67 17.77
CA LEU A 132 0.89 -2.58 19.23
C LEU A 132 1.70 -1.38 19.78
N LEU A 133 2.89 -1.16 19.23
CA LEU A 133 3.77 -0.04 19.59
C LEU A 133 3.16 1.30 19.17
N THR A 134 2.56 1.34 18.00
CA THR A 134 2.04 2.57 17.41
C THR A 134 0.56 2.80 17.74
N GLY A 135 -0.16 1.81 18.28
CA GLY A 135 -1.62 1.82 18.46
C GLY A 135 -2.24 3.16 18.88
N PRO A 136 -1.87 3.73 20.05
CA PRO A 136 -2.44 5.01 20.50
C PRO A 136 -2.06 6.21 19.61
N LEU A 137 -0.88 6.20 18.99
CA LEU A 137 -0.42 7.25 18.06
C LEU A 137 -1.03 7.10 16.67
N ALA A 138 -1.20 5.87 16.19
CA ALA A 138 -1.81 5.54 14.92
C ALA A 138 -3.30 5.86 14.94
N ASP A 139 -4.00 5.53 16.03
CA ASP A 139 -5.41 5.90 16.20
C ASP A 139 -5.57 7.43 16.26
N ALA A 140 -4.67 8.15 16.94
CA ALA A 140 -4.66 9.61 16.94
C ALA A 140 -4.41 10.21 15.54
N LEU A 141 -3.45 9.65 14.78
CA LEU A 141 -3.14 10.08 13.42
C LEU A 141 -4.26 9.75 12.42
N VAL A 142 -4.94 8.61 12.57
CA VAL A 142 -6.11 8.24 11.77
C VAL A 142 -7.28 9.16 12.08
N VAL A 143 -7.49 9.52 13.35
CA VAL A 143 -8.52 10.50 13.74
C VAL A 143 -8.22 11.88 13.14
N ILE A 144 -6.96 12.34 13.17
CA ILE A 144 -6.54 13.59 12.53
C ILE A 144 -6.71 13.50 11.01
N GLY A 145 -6.27 12.42 10.39
CA GLY A 145 -6.35 12.18 8.95
C GLY A 145 -7.79 12.12 8.43
N ASN A 146 -8.69 11.44 9.16
CA ASN A 146 -10.12 11.39 8.84
C ASN A 146 -10.81 12.74 9.05
N ARG A 147 -10.29 13.59 9.93
CA ARG A 147 -10.79 14.96 10.14
C ARG A 147 -10.31 15.92 9.04
N VAL A 148 -9.09 15.73 8.53
CA VAL A 148 -8.51 16.53 7.44
C VAL A 148 -9.00 16.08 6.06
N THR A 149 -9.31 14.79 5.88
CA THR A 149 -9.92 14.25 4.67
C THR A 149 -11.09 13.32 5.04
N PRO A 150 -12.28 13.88 5.28
CA PRO A 150 -13.48 13.09 5.55
C PRO A 150 -13.84 12.25 4.31
N GLY A 151 -14.17 10.97 4.50
CA GLY A 151 -14.77 10.15 3.44
C GLY A 151 -13.84 9.23 2.65
N ARG A 152 -12.67 8.82 3.17
CA ARG A 152 -11.88 7.75 2.53
C ARG A 152 -12.72 6.46 2.45
N PRO A 153 -13.10 5.99 1.23
CA PRO A 153 -13.80 4.73 1.10
C PRO A 153 -12.85 3.60 1.50
N SER A 154 -13.35 2.61 2.26
CA SER A 154 -12.54 1.46 2.65
C SER A 154 -12.27 0.58 1.42
N SER A 155 -11.20 0.85 0.69
CA SER A 155 -10.53 0.00 -0.32
C SER A 155 -11.37 -0.74 -1.40
N ALA A 156 -12.69 -0.60 -1.45
CA ALA A 156 -13.60 -1.31 -2.35
C ALA A 156 -15.01 -0.70 -2.35
N SER A 157 -15.14 0.62 -2.36
CA SER A 157 -16.44 1.27 -2.61
C SER A 157 -16.33 2.00 -3.94
N PHE A 158 -16.89 1.40 -4.98
CA PHE A 158 -17.10 2.08 -6.25
C PHE A 158 -18.07 3.25 -6.01
N SER A 159 -17.69 4.42 -6.49
CA SER A 159 -18.46 5.65 -6.30
C SER A 159 -19.41 5.94 -7.47
N SER A 160 -19.17 5.35 -8.64
CA SER A 160 -20.01 5.44 -9.83
C SER A 160 -19.81 4.23 -10.74
N GLU A 161 -20.78 4.02 -11.65
CA GLU A 161 -20.70 3.02 -12.72
C GLU A 161 -19.56 3.29 -13.70
N GLU A 162 -19.35 4.56 -14.05
CA GLU A 162 -18.22 5.01 -14.87
C GLU A 162 -16.87 4.60 -14.25
N GLN A 163 -16.75 4.59 -12.92
CA GLN A 163 -15.55 4.12 -12.24
C GLN A 163 -15.35 2.60 -12.35
N LEU A 164 -16.44 1.83 -12.45
CA LEU A 164 -16.39 0.38 -12.70
C LEU A 164 -15.99 0.10 -14.15
N LEU A 165 -16.58 0.78 -15.12
CA LEU A 165 -16.27 0.62 -16.55
C LEU A 165 -14.82 0.97 -16.87
N ASN A 166 -14.30 2.06 -16.29
CA ASN A 166 -12.89 2.43 -16.44
C ASN A 166 -11.91 1.36 -15.92
N MET A 167 -12.28 0.62 -14.86
CA MET A 167 -11.45 -0.48 -14.35
C MET A 167 -11.52 -1.72 -15.24
N VAL A 168 -12.66 -1.98 -15.86
CA VAL A 168 -12.82 -3.07 -16.84
C VAL A 168 -11.97 -2.76 -18.08
N ASP A 169 -12.01 -1.51 -18.55
CA ASP A 169 -11.17 -1.02 -19.66
C ASP A 169 -9.67 -1.15 -19.35
N GLU A 170 -9.24 -0.72 -18.16
CA GLU A 170 -7.85 -0.86 -17.71
C GLU A 170 -7.43 -2.34 -17.61
N ALA A 171 -8.32 -3.23 -17.16
CA ALA A 171 -8.04 -4.66 -17.09
C ALA A 171 -7.87 -5.30 -18.47
N THR A 172 -8.63 -4.85 -19.48
CA THR A 172 -8.45 -5.27 -20.88
C THR A 172 -7.15 -4.74 -21.47
N GLU A 173 -6.80 -3.47 -21.21
CA GLU A 173 -5.53 -2.88 -21.68
C GLU A 173 -4.30 -3.60 -21.09
N LEU A 174 -4.41 -4.09 -19.84
CA LEU A 174 -3.38 -4.87 -19.17
C LEU A 174 -3.38 -6.37 -19.52
N ASP A 175 -4.19 -6.79 -20.50
CA ASP A 175 -4.28 -8.18 -20.99
C ASP A 175 -4.73 -9.16 -19.88
N VAL A 176 -5.47 -8.65 -18.89
CA VAL A 176 -6.05 -9.43 -17.77
C VAL A 176 -7.46 -9.92 -18.12
N LEU A 177 -8.17 -9.19 -18.98
CA LEU A 177 -9.52 -9.48 -19.43
C LEU A 177 -9.58 -9.45 -20.97
N GLU A 178 -10.36 -10.35 -21.56
CA GLU A 178 -10.54 -10.39 -23.02
C GLU A 178 -11.45 -9.24 -23.50
N GLU A 179 -11.25 -8.77 -24.74
CA GLU A 179 -12.06 -7.67 -25.30
C GLU A 179 -13.55 -8.05 -25.42
N GLU A 180 -13.85 -9.34 -25.65
CA GLU A 180 -15.23 -9.84 -25.69
C GLU A 180 -15.94 -9.74 -24.32
N ASP A 181 -15.22 -9.99 -23.23
CA ASP A 181 -15.75 -9.86 -21.87
C ASP A 181 -16.03 -8.39 -21.52
N ARG A 182 -15.18 -7.47 -21.99
CA ARG A 182 -15.37 -6.03 -21.84
C ARG A 182 -16.64 -5.54 -22.53
N GLU A 183 -16.83 -5.93 -23.79
CA GLU A 183 -18.03 -5.59 -24.57
C GLU A 183 -19.31 -6.13 -23.89
N LEU A 184 -19.24 -7.34 -23.34
CA LEU A 184 -20.36 -7.95 -22.64
C LEU A 184 -20.73 -7.19 -21.35
N ILE A 185 -19.73 -6.76 -20.57
CA ILE A 185 -19.96 -5.95 -19.36
C ILE A 185 -20.57 -4.59 -19.71
N HIS A 186 -20.06 -3.89 -20.73
CA HIS A 186 -20.64 -2.63 -21.22
C HIS A 186 -22.10 -2.82 -21.66
N SER A 187 -22.37 -3.91 -22.38
CA SER A 187 -23.72 -4.23 -22.87
C SER A 187 -24.72 -4.49 -21.73
N ILE A 188 -24.28 -5.10 -20.62
CA ILE A 188 -25.14 -5.33 -19.44
C ILE A 188 -25.58 -4.01 -18.80
N PHE A 189 -24.67 -3.04 -18.72
CA PHE A 189 -24.96 -1.72 -18.17
C PHE A 189 -25.90 -0.92 -19.09
N GLU A 190 -25.65 -0.92 -20.40
CA GLU A 190 -26.55 -0.30 -21.41
C GLU A 190 -27.95 -0.94 -21.40
N PHE A 191 -28.04 -2.26 -21.21
CA PHE A 191 -29.32 -2.98 -21.14
C PHE A 191 -30.13 -2.64 -19.88
N ASN A 192 -29.48 -2.27 -18.77
CA ASN A 192 -30.16 -1.81 -17.56
C ASN A 192 -30.94 -0.50 -17.81
N GLU A 193 -30.37 0.39 -18.63
CA GLU A 193 -30.98 1.67 -19.00
C GLU A 193 -31.99 1.57 -20.16
N THR A 194 -31.94 0.48 -20.93
CA THR A 194 -32.81 0.27 -22.11
C THR A 194 -34.27 0.10 -21.68
N ILE A 195 -35.15 0.96 -22.22
CA ILE A 195 -36.58 0.94 -21.89
C ILE A 195 -37.26 -0.16 -22.73
N VAL A 196 -38.21 -0.92 -22.15
CA VAL A 196 -38.95 -2.02 -22.82
C VAL A 196 -39.47 -1.68 -24.23
N ARG A 197 -39.76 -0.40 -24.50
CA ARG A 197 -40.20 0.11 -25.82
C ARG A 197 -39.12 0.04 -26.90
N GLU A 198 -37.84 0.06 -26.54
CA GLU A 198 -36.70 0.03 -27.48
C GLU A 198 -36.42 -1.39 -27.99
N VAL A 199 -36.89 -2.41 -27.27
CA VAL A 199 -36.71 -3.83 -27.62
C VAL A 199 -38.01 -4.48 -28.13
N MET A 200 -39.16 -3.79 -28.04
CA MET A 200 -40.44 -4.35 -28.47
C MET A 200 -40.58 -4.32 -30.00
N VAL A 201 -41.03 -5.43 -30.58
CA VAL A 201 -41.50 -5.47 -31.97
C VAL A 201 -42.96 -5.04 -31.99
N PRO A 202 -43.32 -3.91 -32.63
CA PRO A 202 -44.70 -3.47 -32.68
C PRO A 202 -45.54 -4.48 -33.44
N ARG A 203 -46.68 -4.86 -32.85
CA ARG A 203 -47.67 -5.70 -33.52
C ARG A 203 -48.38 -4.83 -34.55
N THR A 204 -48.18 -5.12 -35.84
CA THR A 204 -48.99 -4.57 -36.93
C THR A 204 -50.34 -5.29 -36.94
N ASP A 205 -51.39 -4.59 -36.53
CA ASP A 205 -52.78 -4.91 -36.89
C ASP A 205 -53.18 -4.11 -38.14
#